data_AF-A0A937Y579-F1
#
_entry.id   AF-A0A937Y579-F1
#
_cell.length_a   1.000
_cell.length_b   1.000
_cell.length_c   1.000
_cell.angle_alpha   90.00
_cell.angle_beta   90.00
_cell.angle_gamma   90.00
#
_symmetry.space_group_name_H-M   'P 1'
#
loop_
_entity.id
_entity.type
_entity.pdbx_description
1 polymer ?
#
loop_
_entity_poly.entity_id
_entity_poly.type
_entity_poly.pdbx_seq_one_letter_code
_entity_poly.pdbx_strand_id
1 'polypeptide(L)'
;MFPSLKYSIALASTLFAAAAHAQAGAFDNLVQSRFVHCAFYKAYEVDRVTGDLILVEGRSDTLSHFQHIDGVRARQISTRKAGAREVKVLHGAKYLHFVDHMAGMYVLTTVYGCIDRDARSGTCITYGAMQSRHFNSRVMSDPDAVYDALKASSDPGFCDHSFIGLKEAARGAP
;
A
#
# COMPACT_ATOMS: atom_id res chain seq x y z
N MET A 1 4.71 31.43 57.83
CA MET A 1 3.74 30.34 57.60
C MET A 1 2.73 30.88 56.59
N PHE A 2 2.72 30.63 55.27
CA PHE A 2 3.37 29.75 54.28
C PHE A 2 3.53 30.57 52.97
N PRO A 3 4.54 30.39 52.11
CA PRO A 3 4.48 30.89 50.73
C PRO A 3 3.84 29.85 49.80
N SER A 4 2.92 30.32 48.94
CA SER A 4 2.16 29.52 47.99
C SER A 4 2.99 29.21 46.73
N LEU A 5 3.06 27.93 46.38
CA LEU A 5 3.80 27.35 45.27
C LEU A 5 2.91 27.31 44.00
N LYS A 6 3.19 28.16 43.01
CA LYS A 6 2.65 28.10 41.63
C LYS A 6 3.76 28.71 40.77
N TYR A 7 4.44 28.02 39.85
CA TYR A 7 3.94 27.53 38.57
C TYR A 7 4.87 26.40 38.07
N SER A 8 4.30 25.24 37.76
CA SER A 8 4.95 24.21 36.95
C SER A 8 3.96 23.71 35.91
N ILE A 9 3.84 24.42 34.79
CA ILE A 9 3.26 23.86 33.57
C ILE A 9 4.04 24.42 32.39
N ALA A 10 4.84 23.57 31.78
CA ALA A 10 4.93 23.39 30.33
C ALA A 10 6.20 22.61 30.01
N LEU A 11 6.07 21.37 29.56
CA LEU A 11 6.84 20.79 28.47
C LEU A 11 6.37 19.34 28.27
N ALA A 12 5.36 19.14 27.41
CA ALA A 12 5.05 17.83 26.86
C ALA A 12 4.31 18.01 25.53
N SER A 13 5.05 18.37 24.48
CA SER A 13 4.45 18.59 23.15
C SER A 13 5.36 18.18 21.98
N THR A 14 6.32 17.27 22.18
CA THR A 14 7.31 16.92 21.14
C THR A 14 7.27 15.47 20.65
N LEU A 15 6.36 14.61 21.13
CA LEU A 15 6.35 13.18 20.75
C LEU A 15 5.46 12.82 19.55
N PHE A 16 4.62 13.73 19.05
CA PHE A 16 3.69 13.40 17.95
C PHE A 16 4.23 13.63 16.54
N ALA A 17 5.32 14.38 16.36
CA ALA A 17 5.87 14.67 15.03
C ALA A 17 6.70 13.51 14.44
N ALA A 18 7.33 12.69 15.31
CA ALA A 18 8.22 11.61 14.88
C ALA A 18 7.48 10.43 14.24
N ALA A 19 6.28 10.09 14.73
CA ALA A 19 5.50 8.98 14.20
C ALA A 19 5.02 9.23 12.76
N ALA A 20 4.56 10.46 12.47
CA ALA A 20 4.09 10.83 11.14
C ALA A 20 5.22 10.82 10.08
N HIS A 21 6.44 11.22 10.46
CA HIS A 21 7.60 11.17 9.55
C HIS A 21 8.10 9.74 9.28
N ALA A 22 8.06 8.85 10.29
CA ALA A 22 8.49 7.46 10.11
C ALA A 22 7.56 6.68 9.18
N GLN A 23 6.27 7.01 9.13
CA GLN A 23 5.29 6.37 8.23
C GLN A 23 5.27 6.98 6.82
N ALA A 24 5.51 8.28 6.67
CA ALA A 24 5.74 8.87 5.35
C ALA A 24 6.94 8.19 4.65
N GLY A 25 8.03 7.97 5.39
CA GLY A 25 9.21 7.26 4.87
C GLY A 25 9.01 5.76 4.60
N ALA A 26 7.93 5.16 5.11
CA ALA A 26 7.71 3.72 4.97
C ALA A 26 7.42 3.31 3.53
N PHE A 27 6.86 4.20 2.72
CA PHE A 27 6.46 3.92 1.33
C PHE A 27 7.35 4.61 0.30
N ASP A 28 8.38 5.33 0.71
CA ASP A 28 9.25 6.14 -0.17
C ASP A 28 9.82 5.31 -1.32
N ASN A 29 10.35 4.12 -1.02
CA ASN A 29 10.91 3.26 -2.05
C ASN A 29 9.86 2.85 -3.09
N LEU A 30 8.61 2.64 -2.67
CA LEU A 30 7.54 2.25 -3.58
C LEU A 30 7.10 3.42 -4.46
N VAL A 31 6.93 4.62 -3.91
CA VAL A 31 6.52 5.80 -4.70
C VAL A 31 7.64 6.37 -5.58
N GLN A 32 8.90 6.21 -5.19
CA GLN A 32 10.06 6.60 -6.00
C GLN A 32 10.39 5.57 -7.08
N SER A 33 9.84 4.38 -7.00
CA SER A 33 10.07 3.33 -7.98
C SER A 33 9.43 3.65 -9.32
N ARG A 34 10.17 3.35 -10.40
CA ARG A 34 9.68 3.55 -11.77
C ARG A 34 8.42 2.74 -12.06
N PHE A 35 8.35 1.54 -11.48
CA PHE A 35 7.28 0.57 -11.66
C PHE A 35 6.90 -0.03 -10.31
N VAL A 36 5.60 -0.18 -10.08
CA VAL A 36 5.04 -0.90 -8.94
C VAL A 36 4.08 -1.94 -9.48
N HIS A 37 4.24 -3.19 -9.04
CA HIS A 37 3.37 -4.30 -9.41
C HIS A 37 2.58 -4.70 -8.17
N CYS A 38 1.29 -4.91 -8.33
CA CYS A 38 0.44 -5.42 -7.27
C CYS A 38 -0.36 -6.61 -7.76
N ALA A 39 -0.47 -7.63 -6.91
CA ALA A 39 -1.26 -8.82 -7.14
C ALA A 39 -2.32 -8.95 -6.05
N PHE A 40 -3.57 -9.15 -6.46
CA PHE A 40 -4.72 -9.28 -5.55
C PHE A 40 -5.46 -10.59 -5.78
N TYR A 41 -6.01 -11.12 -4.70
CA TYR A 41 -6.68 -12.42 -4.61
C TYR A 41 -8.07 -12.22 -4.04
N LYS A 42 -9.08 -12.95 -4.54
CA LYS A 42 -10.46 -12.84 -4.00
C LYS A 42 -10.58 -13.27 -2.54
N ALA A 43 -9.70 -14.17 -2.11
CA ALA A 43 -9.62 -14.65 -0.75
C ALA A 43 -8.22 -15.23 -0.51
N TYR A 44 -7.85 -15.32 0.76
CA TYR A 44 -6.73 -16.16 1.16
C TYR A 44 -7.06 -17.64 0.90
N GLU A 45 -6.03 -18.41 0.57
CA GLU A 45 -6.09 -19.87 0.66
C GLU A 45 -5.70 -20.31 2.06
N VAL A 46 -6.06 -21.53 2.44
CA VAL A 46 -5.68 -22.11 3.73
C VAL A 46 -4.60 -23.16 3.46
N ASP A 47 -3.42 -22.99 4.05
CA ASP A 47 -2.38 -24.01 4.07
C ASP A 47 -2.94 -25.27 4.75
N ARG A 48 -2.92 -26.41 4.05
CA ARG A 48 -3.51 -27.66 4.56
C ARG A 48 -2.72 -28.27 5.71
N VAL A 49 -1.45 -27.91 5.86
CA VAL A 49 -0.54 -28.42 6.88
C VAL A 49 -0.59 -27.54 8.12
N THR A 50 -0.47 -26.22 7.96
CA THR A 50 -0.39 -25.29 9.11
C THR A 50 -1.74 -24.68 9.50
N GLY A 51 -2.70 -24.63 8.58
CA GLY A 51 -3.97 -23.90 8.76
C GLY A 51 -3.86 -22.40 8.53
N ASP A 52 -2.68 -21.90 8.12
CA ASP A 52 -2.46 -20.47 7.92
C ASP A 52 -3.13 -19.95 6.65
N LEU A 53 -3.48 -18.67 6.67
CA LEU A 53 -3.96 -17.95 5.49
C LEU A 53 -2.76 -17.59 4.60
N ILE A 54 -2.74 -18.12 3.37
CA ILE A 54 -1.66 -17.95 2.42
C ILE A 54 -2.13 -17.31 1.11
N LEU A 55 -1.22 -16.62 0.44
CA LEU A 55 -1.38 -16.16 -0.95
C LEU A 55 -0.47 -17.01 -1.83
N VAL A 56 -1.03 -17.61 -2.88
CA VAL A 56 -0.28 -18.51 -3.77
C VAL A 56 0.18 -17.75 -5.00
N GLU A 57 1.49 -17.73 -5.25
CA GLU A 57 2.03 -17.10 -6.45
C GLU A 57 1.43 -17.70 -7.74
N GLY A 58 1.18 -16.87 -8.75
CA GLY A 58 0.58 -17.29 -10.01
C GLY A 58 -0.94 -17.51 -9.99
N ARG A 59 -1.58 -17.42 -8.83
CA ARG A 59 -3.04 -17.55 -8.67
C ARG A 59 -3.77 -16.24 -8.42
N SER A 60 -3.12 -15.11 -8.66
CA SER A 60 -3.73 -13.79 -8.49
C SER A 60 -4.94 -13.62 -9.40
N ASP A 61 -6.01 -13.09 -8.83
CA ASP A 61 -7.24 -12.74 -9.53
C ASP A 61 -7.09 -11.46 -10.36
N THR A 62 -6.35 -10.48 -9.83
CA THR A 62 -6.13 -9.19 -10.45
C THR A 62 -4.65 -8.82 -10.35
N LEU A 63 -4.07 -8.35 -11.45
CA LEU A 63 -2.76 -7.67 -11.44
C LEU A 63 -2.97 -6.21 -11.77
N SER A 64 -2.30 -5.33 -11.02
CA SER A 64 -2.23 -3.89 -11.29
C SER A 64 -0.78 -3.46 -11.38
N HIS A 65 -0.44 -2.76 -12.45
CA HIS A 65 0.86 -2.18 -12.69
C HIS A 65 0.73 -0.66 -12.66
N PHE A 66 1.51 -0.01 -11.79
CA PHE A 66 1.59 1.44 -11.69
C PHE A 66 2.93 1.92 -12.23
N GLN A 67 2.90 2.97 -13.05
CA GLN A 67 4.07 3.61 -13.63
C GLN A 67 3.93 5.13 -13.54
N HIS A 68 5.06 5.83 -13.63
CA HIS A 68 5.11 7.30 -13.62
C HIS A 68 4.40 7.90 -12.39
N ILE A 69 4.77 7.44 -11.20
CA ILE A 69 4.23 7.96 -9.94
C ILE A 69 4.82 9.35 -9.71
N ASP A 70 3.97 10.39 -9.64
CA ASP A 70 4.36 11.81 -9.47
C ASP A 70 3.94 12.40 -8.11
N GLY A 71 3.75 11.54 -7.11
CA GLY A 71 3.34 11.88 -5.74
C GLY A 71 1.84 12.08 -5.56
N VAL A 72 1.11 12.52 -6.59
CA VAL A 72 -0.35 12.73 -6.53
C VAL A 72 -1.11 11.93 -7.58
N ARG A 73 -0.41 11.39 -8.57
CA ARG A 73 -0.95 10.56 -9.65
C ARG A 73 0.00 9.43 -10.02
N ALA A 74 -0.58 8.43 -10.66
CA ALA A 74 0.15 7.38 -11.34
C ALA A 74 -0.63 6.96 -12.58
N ARG A 75 0.02 6.22 -13.47
CA ARG A 75 -0.65 5.53 -14.58
C ARG A 75 -0.78 4.06 -14.23
N GLN A 76 -2.01 3.58 -14.15
CA GLN A 76 -2.36 2.18 -13.86
C GLN A 76 -2.65 1.42 -15.16
N ILE A 77 -2.18 0.19 -15.23
CA ILE A 77 -2.61 -0.85 -16.17
C ILE A 77 -3.07 -2.04 -15.32
N SER A 78 -4.25 -2.59 -15.57
CA SER A 78 -4.73 -3.76 -14.81
C SER A 78 -5.31 -4.85 -15.70
N THR A 79 -5.28 -6.10 -15.23
CA THR A 79 -5.86 -7.23 -15.97
C THR A 79 -7.38 -7.18 -16.06
N ARG A 80 -8.03 -6.31 -15.27
CA ARG A 80 -9.49 -6.14 -15.25
C ARG A 80 -10.01 -5.16 -16.29
N LYS A 81 -9.15 -4.35 -16.91
CA LYS A 81 -9.59 -3.32 -17.86
C LYS A 81 -8.52 -3.05 -18.91
N ALA A 82 -8.97 -2.92 -20.16
CA ALA A 82 -8.09 -2.58 -21.26
C ALA A 82 -7.59 -1.13 -21.17
N GLY A 83 -6.33 -0.94 -21.55
CA GLY A 83 -5.69 0.37 -21.62
C GLY A 83 -5.11 0.84 -20.29
N ALA A 84 -4.26 1.87 -20.40
CA ALA A 84 -3.67 2.52 -19.24
C ALA A 84 -4.50 3.74 -18.83
N ARG A 85 -4.59 4.00 -17.53
CA ARG A 85 -5.45 5.06 -16.98
C ARG A 85 -4.73 5.84 -15.91
N GLU A 86 -5.02 7.12 -15.82
CA GLU A 86 -4.57 7.93 -14.70
C GLU A 86 -5.36 7.54 -13.44
N VAL A 87 -4.63 7.36 -12.34
CA VAL A 87 -5.18 7.14 -11.00
C VAL A 87 -4.63 8.18 -10.06
N LYS A 88 -5.36 8.48 -8.99
CA LYS A 88 -4.86 9.36 -7.92
C LYS A 88 -4.00 8.56 -6.96
N VAL A 89 -2.93 9.19 -6.48
CA VAL A 89 -2.10 8.70 -5.39
C VAL A 89 -2.38 9.58 -4.19
N LEU A 90 -2.86 8.98 -3.10
CA LEU A 90 -3.19 9.68 -1.87
C LEU A 90 -2.33 9.11 -0.75
N HIS A 91 -1.58 9.98 -0.09
CA HIS A 91 -0.88 9.65 1.15
C HIS A 91 -1.84 9.90 2.32
N GLY A 92 -2.30 8.81 2.93
CA GLY A 92 -3.02 8.86 4.20
C GLY A 92 -2.07 9.16 5.35
N ALA A 93 -2.62 9.25 6.56
CA ALA A 93 -1.82 9.33 7.77
C ALA A 93 -1.11 7.99 8.05
N LYS A 94 -1.70 6.88 7.62
CA LYS A 94 -1.17 5.52 7.87
C LYS A 94 -0.75 4.79 6.61
N TYR A 95 -1.45 5.00 5.49
CA TYR A 95 -1.34 4.14 4.32
C TYR A 95 -1.11 4.93 3.04
N LEU A 96 -0.63 4.25 2.01
CA LEU A 96 -0.57 4.78 0.65
C LEU A 96 -1.74 4.22 -0.15
N HIS A 97 -2.42 5.07 -0.91
CA HIS A 97 -3.58 4.68 -1.68
C HIS A 97 -3.44 5.03 -3.17
N PHE A 98 -3.83 4.10 -4.02
CA PHE A 98 -4.09 4.33 -5.43
C PHE A 98 -5.61 4.25 -5.67
N VAL A 99 -6.17 5.32 -6.23
CA VAL A 99 -7.62 5.45 -6.43
C VAL A 99 -7.91 5.59 -7.93
N ASP A 100 -8.52 4.55 -8.50
CA ASP A 100 -9.09 4.58 -9.85
C ASP A 100 -10.59 4.84 -9.76
N HIS A 101 -11.05 5.94 -10.37
CA HIS A 101 -12.48 6.19 -10.57
C HIS A 101 -12.91 5.63 -11.93
N MET A 102 -13.77 4.61 -11.94
CA MET A 102 -14.20 3.91 -13.13
C MET A 102 -15.66 3.52 -13.08
N ALA A 103 -16.42 3.75 -14.15
CA ALA A 103 -17.82 3.32 -14.25
C ALA A 103 -18.70 3.70 -13.04
N GLY A 104 -18.51 4.90 -12.48
CA GLY A 104 -19.27 5.39 -11.33
C GLY A 104 -18.87 4.77 -9.98
N MET A 105 -17.81 3.97 -9.94
CA MET A 105 -17.25 3.38 -8.73
C MET A 105 -15.77 3.71 -8.59
N TYR A 106 -15.26 3.57 -7.39
CA TYR A 106 -13.86 3.72 -7.07
C TYR A 106 -13.27 2.35 -6.76
N VAL A 107 -12.12 2.08 -7.36
CA VAL A 107 -11.24 0.97 -6.98
C VAL A 107 -10.12 1.56 -6.15
N LEU A 108 -10.07 1.18 -4.88
CA LEU A 108 -9.07 1.60 -3.92
C LEU A 108 -8.08 0.48 -3.70
N THR A 109 -6.85 0.69 -4.13
CA THR A 109 -5.71 -0.11 -3.73
C THR A 109 -5.02 0.58 -2.57
N THR A 110 -4.95 -0.08 -1.41
CA THR A 110 -4.27 0.42 -0.22
C THR A 110 -3.02 -0.41 0.03
N VAL A 111 -1.87 0.24 0.14
CA VAL A 111 -0.61 -0.36 0.58
C VAL A 111 -0.45 -0.04 2.06
N TYR A 112 -0.45 -1.07 2.91
CA TYR A 112 -0.59 -0.88 4.37
C TYR A 112 0.71 -1.03 5.16
N GLY A 113 1.76 -1.59 4.58
CA GLY A 113 3.05 -1.68 5.25
C GLY A 113 4.03 -2.63 4.58
N CYS A 114 5.25 -2.64 5.08
CA CYS A 114 6.29 -3.56 4.63
C CYS A 114 6.08 -4.96 5.21
N ILE A 115 6.09 -5.99 4.35
CA ILE A 115 5.99 -7.39 4.77
C ILE A 115 7.27 -8.18 4.48
N ASP A 116 8.11 -7.70 3.57
CA ASP A 116 9.41 -8.29 3.29
C ASP A 116 10.47 -7.23 3.01
N ARG A 117 11.68 -7.46 3.53
CA ARG A 117 12.83 -6.56 3.43
C ARG A 117 14.02 -7.29 2.85
N ASP A 118 14.71 -6.63 1.94
CA ASP A 118 16.02 -7.09 1.48
C ASP A 118 17.01 -7.13 2.65
N ALA A 119 17.59 -8.30 2.90
CA ALA A 119 18.44 -8.54 4.06
C ALA A 119 19.75 -7.72 4.05
N ARG A 120 20.19 -7.25 2.88
CA ARG A 120 21.46 -6.52 2.73
C ARG A 120 21.28 -5.02 2.94
N SER A 121 20.25 -4.45 2.34
CA SER A 121 19.99 -3.01 2.34
C SER A 121 18.98 -2.61 3.41
N GLY A 122 18.22 -3.55 3.98
CA GLY A 122 17.09 -3.27 4.85
C GLY A 122 15.89 -2.63 4.14
N THR A 123 15.97 -2.47 2.82
CA THR A 123 14.94 -1.83 1.99
C THR A 123 13.72 -2.73 1.91
N CYS A 124 12.53 -2.14 2.00
CA CYS A 124 11.32 -2.91 1.80
C CYS A 124 11.17 -3.28 0.32
N ILE A 125 11.06 -4.57 0.03
CA ILE A 125 10.92 -5.12 -1.32
C ILE A 125 9.48 -5.55 -1.61
N THR A 126 8.75 -6.01 -0.58
CA THR A 126 7.35 -6.42 -0.71
C THR A 126 6.53 -5.74 0.37
N TYR A 127 5.41 -5.18 -0.06
CA TYR A 127 4.45 -4.46 0.78
C TYR A 127 3.14 -5.21 0.80
N GLY A 128 2.53 -5.30 1.96
CA GLY A 128 1.17 -5.78 2.07
C GLY A 128 0.20 -4.78 1.46
N ALA A 129 -0.75 -5.29 0.67
CA ALA A 129 -1.75 -4.46 0.01
C ALA A 129 -3.14 -5.09 0.06
N MET A 130 -4.17 -4.27 -0.14
CA MET A 130 -5.55 -4.71 -0.33
C MET A 130 -6.19 -3.93 -1.46
N GLN A 131 -7.13 -4.55 -2.17
CA GLN A 131 -7.96 -3.89 -3.17
C GLN A 131 -9.44 -3.97 -2.78
N SER A 132 -10.13 -2.84 -2.85
CA SER A 132 -11.56 -2.77 -2.57
C SER A 132 -12.28 -1.96 -3.64
N ARG A 133 -13.60 -2.16 -3.70
CA ARG A 133 -14.51 -1.52 -4.64
C ARG A 133 -15.59 -0.80 -3.85
N HIS A 134 -15.82 0.48 -4.14
CA HIS A 134 -16.85 1.24 -3.43
C HIS A 134 -17.45 2.35 -4.29
N PHE A 135 -18.66 2.76 -3.95
CA PHE A 135 -19.40 3.84 -4.62
C PHE A 135 -19.32 5.17 -3.85
N ASN A 136 -18.70 5.16 -2.66
CA ASN A 136 -18.59 6.34 -1.81
C ASN A 136 -17.36 7.18 -2.22
N SER A 137 -17.59 8.47 -2.48
CA SER A 137 -16.56 9.46 -2.81
C SER A 137 -15.67 9.85 -1.63
N ARG A 138 -16.02 9.46 -0.39
CA ARG A 138 -15.19 9.64 0.81
C ARG A 138 -13.76 9.11 0.66
N VAL A 139 -13.53 8.15 -0.22
CA VAL A 139 -12.17 7.69 -0.58
C VAL A 139 -11.23 8.83 -0.97
N MET A 140 -11.76 9.91 -1.54
CA MET A 140 -10.95 11.03 -2.02
C MET A 140 -10.54 11.97 -0.91
N SER A 141 -11.26 11.97 0.22
CA SER A 141 -11.03 12.88 1.35
C SER A 141 -10.44 12.17 2.58
N ASP A 142 -10.77 10.89 2.77
CA ASP A 142 -10.40 10.10 3.96
C ASP A 142 -10.26 8.61 3.59
N PRO A 143 -9.25 8.27 2.77
CA PRO A 143 -9.06 6.89 2.29
C PRO A 143 -8.63 5.93 3.41
N ASP A 144 -7.92 6.41 4.43
CA ASP A 144 -7.51 5.61 5.59
C ASP A 144 -8.74 5.05 6.32
N ALA A 145 -9.74 5.90 6.63
CA ALA A 145 -10.93 5.44 7.34
C ALA A 145 -11.80 4.51 6.49
N VAL A 146 -11.87 4.76 5.17
CA VAL A 146 -12.57 3.86 4.23
C VAL A 146 -11.92 2.48 4.21
N TYR A 147 -10.58 2.43 4.14
CA TYR A 147 -9.84 1.18 4.21
C TYR A 147 -10.04 0.48 5.55
N ASP A 148 -9.88 1.19 6.67
CA ASP A 148 -10.02 0.58 8.01
C ASP A 148 -11.39 -0.05 8.23
N ALA A 149 -12.45 0.52 7.64
CA ALA A 149 -13.81 -0.01 7.70
C ALA A 149 -14.04 -1.25 6.80
N LEU A 150 -13.28 -1.40 5.71
CA LEU A 150 -13.55 -2.39 4.64
C LEU A 150 -12.45 -3.45 4.48
N LYS A 151 -11.33 -3.33 5.19
CA LYS A 151 -10.20 -4.25 5.03
C LYS A 151 -10.55 -5.73 5.21
N ALA A 152 -11.55 -6.05 6.04
CA ALA A 152 -12.00 -7.42 6.26
C ALA A 152 -12.73 -8.05 5.05
N SER A 153 -13.26 -7.23 4.14
CA SER A 153 -13.98 -7.67 2.92
C SER A 153 -13.26 -7.25 1.63
N SER A 154 -12.01 -6.81 1.75
CA SER A 154 -11.17 -6.42 0.62
C SER A 154 -10.38 -7.61 0.09
N ASP A 155 -10.05 -7.58 -1.21
CA ASP A 155 -9.20 -8.57 -1.85
C ASP A 155 -7.77 -8.41 -1.30
N PRO A 156 -7.23 -9.38 -0.54
CA PRO A 156 -5.85 -9.30 -0.05
C PRO A 156 -4.84 -9.39 -1.19
N GLY A 157 -3.66 -8.82 -0.96
CA GLY A 157 -2.61 -8.83 -1.95
C GLY A 157 -1.28 -8.31 -1.42
N PHE A 158 -0.38 -8.09 -2.37
CA PHE A 158 0.90 -7.45 -2.12
C PHE A 158 1.24 -6.53 -3.28
N CYS A 159 2.14 -5.58 -3.00
CA CYS A 159 2.76 -4.74 -3.99
C CYS A 159 4.29 -4.82 -3.85
N ASP A 160 5.00 -4.80 -4.96
CA ASP A 160 6.45 -4.74 -5.01
C ASP A 160 6.91 -3.73 -6.08
N HIS A 161 8.19 -3.40 -6.04
CA HIS A 161 8.88 -2.65 -7.09
C HIS A 161 9.98 -3.48 -7.78
N SER A 162 10.12 -4.75 -7.40
CA SER A 162 11.31 -5.57 -7.61
C SER A 162 11.17 -6.64 -8.69
N PHE A 163 10.03 -6.75 -9.41
CA PHE A 163 9.87 -7.71 -10.52
C PHE A 163 10.95 -7.64 -11.64
N ILE A 164 11.88 -6.68 -11.61
CA ILE A 164 13.18 -6.77 -12.31
C ILE A 164 14.13 -7.75 -11.58
N GLY A 165 13.67 -8.97 -11.34
CA GLY A 165 14.46 -10.13 -10.89
C GLY A 165 14.15 -11.40 -11.67
N LEU A 166 13.01 -11.45 -12.39
CA LEU A 166 12.57 -12.63 -13.15
C LEU A 166 12.97 -12.60 -14.64
N LYS A 167 13.71 -11.59 -15.10
CA LYS A 167 14.18 -11.50 -16.51
C LYS A 167 15.68 -11.64 -16.74
N GLU A 168 16.53 -11.66 -15.72
CA GLU A 168 17.93 -12.07 -15.90
C GLU A 168 18.10 -13.60 -15.86
N ALA A 169 17.21 -14.34 -15.17
CA ALA A 169 17.22 -15.81 -15.18
C ALA A 169 16.64 -16.46 -16.47
N ALA A 170 15.96 -15.69 -17.33
CA ALA A 170 15.48 -16.17 -18.63
C ALA A 170 16.46 -15.85 -19.79
N ARG A 171 17.51 -15.08 -19.53
CA ARG A 171 18.64 -14.86 -20.45
C ARG A 171 19.86 -15.63 -19.95
N GLY A 172 19.69 -16.94 -19.82
CA GLY A 172 20.71 -17.85 -19.32
C GLY A 172 20.38 -19.29 -19.68
N ALA A 173 20.19 -19.56 -20.97
CA ALA A 173 20.42 -20.88 -21.55
C ALA A 173 21.21 -20.66 -22.86
N PRO A 174 22.23 -21.48 -23.13
CA PRO A 174 23.26 -21.23 -24.16
C PRO A 174 22.71 -21.06 -25.57
#